data_AF-A0A520K897-F1
#
_entry.id   AF-A0A520K897-F1
#
_cell.length_a   1.000
_cell.length_b   1.000
_cell.length_c   1.000
_cell.angle_alpha   90.00
_cell.angle_beta   90.00
_cell.angle_gamma   90.00
#
_symmetry.space_group_name_H-M   'P 1'
#
loop_
_entity.id
_entity.type
_entity.pdbx_description
1 polymer ?
#
loop_
_entity_poly.entity_id
_entity_poly.type
_entity_poly.pdbx_seq_one_letter_code
_entity_poly.pdbx_strand_id
1 'polypeptide(L)'
;MRKERVDETMVAVDFIYLLPIFALSGVMVYFVWYKIKDSIPFLYPTGVVMAKEARLIDDTRFDELLLLPLEDFVASLGTTEYGEYIKGASYEEIENGLLMFKQKLYADLFRLIPERFTDIFEFLLREWDMLNLRTVLTGVHAGLSADEVAARLREGGTMFGKISSLVGEDLEKIGATFEGTPLGLAIEEYTK
;
A
#
# COMPACT_ATOMS: atom_id res chain seq x y z
N MET A 1 -67.33 -15.29 -29.18
CA MET A 1 -67.69 -13.95 -28.66
C MET A 1 -67.77 -13.82 -27.14
N ARG A 2 -68.59 -14.57 -26.38
CA ARG A 2 -68.62 -14.42 -24.89
C ARG A 2 -67.41 -15.04 -24.18
N LYS A 3 -66.83 -16.12 -24.74
CA LYS A 3 -65.70 -16.86 -24.14
C LYS A 3 -64.35 -16.13 -24.34
N GLU A 4 -64.09 -15.58 -25.52
CA GLU A 4 -62.89 -14.75 -25.81
C GLU A 4 -62.82 -13.50 -24.95
N ARG A 5 -63.97 -12.83 -24.71
CA ARG A 5 -64.03 -11.63 -23.86
C ARG A 5 -63.72 -11.94 -22.39
N VAL A 6 -64.04 -13.15 -21.91
CA VAL A 6 -63.72 -13.57 -20.53
C VAL A 6 -62.23 -13.88 -20.39
N ASP A 7 -61.61 -14.51 -21.40
CA ASP A 7 -60.15 -14.73 -21.45
C ASP A 7 -59.38 -13.42 -21.48
N GLU A 8 -59.76 -12.45 -22.32
CA GLU A 8 -59.12 -11.12 -22.36
C GLU A 8 -59.22 -10.38 -21.02
N THR A 9 -60.36 -10.47 -20.33
CA THR A 9 -60.52 -9.86 -19.00
C THR A 9 -59.72 -10.59 -17.92
N MET A 10 -59.55 -11.91 -18.03
CA MET A 10 -58.77 -12.70 -17.09
C MET A 10 -57.27 -12.40 -17.24
N VAL A 11 -56.78 -12.33 -18.48
CA VAL A 11 -55.39 -11.92 -18.80
C VAL A 11 -55.13 -10.47 -18.35
N ALA A 12 -56.08 -9.55 -18.54
CA ALA A 12 -55.94 -8.16 -18.08
C ALA A 12 -55.87 -8.03 -16.56
N VAL A 13 -56.64 -8.85 -15.82
CA VAL A 13 -56.63 -8.90 -14.35
C VAL A 13 -55.30 -9.46 -13.84
N ASP A 14 -54.77 -10.52 -14.46
CA ASP A 14 -53.46 -11.09 -14.12
C ASP A 14 -52.32 -10.09 -14.35
N PHE A 15 -52.37 -9.31 -15.44
CA PHE A 15 -51.40 -8.23 -15.70
C PHE A 15 -51.41 -7.12 -14.63
N ILE A 16 -52.58 -6.77 -14.10
CA ILE A 16 -52.73 -5.77 -13.04
C ILE A 16 -52.08 -6.23 -11.73
N TYR A 17 -52.16 -7.53 -11.40
CA TYR A 17 -51.52 -8.09 -10.20
C TYR A 17 -50.01 -8.33 -10.37
N LEU A 18 -49.53 -8.56 -11.58
CA LEU A 18 -48.10 -8.72 -11.86
C LEU A 18 -47.33 -7.41 -11.77
N LEU A 19 -47.92 -6.29 -12.21
CA LEU A 19 -47.30 -4.95 -12.17
C LEU A 19 -46.72 -4.55 -10.81
N PRO A 20 -47.47 -4.62 -9.68
CA PRO A 20 -46.93 -4.26 -8.37
C PRO A 20 -45.86 -5.24 -7.87
N ILE A 21 -45.92 -6.51 -8.25
CA ILE A 21 -44.89 -7.51 -7.92
C ILE A 21 -43.58 -7.17 -8.64
N PHE A 22 -43.65 -6.79 -9.92
CA PHE A 22 -42.48 -6.32 -10.66
C PHE A 22 -41.94 -4.98 -10.13
N ALA A 23 -42.81 -4.08 -9.67
CA ALA A 23 -42.38 -2.84 -9.03
C ALA A 23 -41.64 -3.13 -7.72
N LEU A 24 -42.18 -4.01 -6.86
CA LEU A 24 -41.54 -4.42 -5.61
C LEU A 24 -40.22 -5.16 -5.85
N SER A 25 -40.16 -6.06 -6.84
CA SER A 25 -38.92 -6.76 -7.19
C SER A 25 -37.88 -5.78 -7.75
N GLY A 26 -38.29 -4.82 -8.57
CA GLY A 26 -37.42 -3.75 -9.05
C GLY A 26 -36.87 -2.88 -7.93
N VAL A 27 -37.70 -2.50 -6.96
CA VAL A 27 -37.27 -1.77 -5.75
C VAL A 27 -36.30 -2.60 -4.92
N MET A 28 -36.54 -3.91 -4.78
CA MET A 28 -35.64 -4.81 -4.06
C MET A 28 -34.29 -4.96 -4.76
N VAL A 29 -34.28 -5.15 -6.09
CA VAL A 29 -33.03 -5.20 -6.88
C VAL A 29 -32.29 -3.87 -6.80
N TYR A 30 -32.99 -2.74 -6.92
CA TYR A 30 -32.40 -1.41 -6.78
C TYR A 30 -31.77 -1.21 -5.40
N PHE A 31 -32.44 -1.63 -4.34
CA PHE A 31 -31.92 -1.54 -2.98
C PHE A 31 -30.65 -2.37 -2.79
N VAL A 32 -30.63 -3.61 -3.29
CA VAL A 32 -29.45 -4.48 -3.28
C VAL A 32 -28.30 -3.83 -4.07
N TRP A 33 -28.58 -3.30 -5.26
CA TRP A 33 -27.58 -2.64 -6.10
C TRP A 33 -27.02 -1.38 -5.43
N TYR A 34 -27.89 -0.56 -4.83
CA TYR A 34 -27.52 0.64 -4.08
C TYR A 34 -26.61 0.33 -2.89
N LYS A 35 -26.82 -0.80 -2.21
CA LYS A 35 -25.98 -1.24 -1.08
C LYS A 35 -24.63 -1.83 -1.52
N ILE A 36 -24.59 -2.57 -2.63
CA ILE A 36 -23.39 -3.33 -3.03
C ILE A 36 -22.43 -2.48 -3.87
N LYS A 37 -22.90 -1.49 -4.63
CA LYS A 37 -22.07 -0.68 -5.54
C LYS A 37 -20.83 -0.07 -4.87
N ASP A 38 -20.92 0.29 -3.59
CA ASP A 38 -19.84 0.94 -2.86
C ASP A 38 -18.82 -0.08 -2.30
N SER A 39 -19.15 -1.38 -2.33
CA SER A 39 -18.31 -2.50 -1.89
C SER A 39 -17.63 -3.23 -3.05
N ILE A 40 -18.18 -3.18 -4.28
CA ILE A 40 -17.62 -3.87 -5.46
C ILE A 40 -16.13 -3.53 -5.70
N PRO A 41 -15.69 -2.26 -5.63
CA PRO A 41 -14.28 -1.92 -5.87
C PRO A 41 -13.29 -2.54 -4.87
N PHE A 42 -13.76 -3.14 -3.77
CA PHE A 42 -12.91 -3.70 -2.70
C PHE A 42 -12.67 -5.20 -2.84
N LEU A 43 -13.51 -5.91 -3.58
CA LEU A 43 -13.42 -7.36 -3.70
C LEU A 43 -12.08 -7.78 -4.32
N TYR A 44 -11.67 -7.11 -5.40
CA TYR A 44 -10.43 -7.43 -6.09
C TYR A 44 -9.18 -7.05 -5.29
N PRO A 45 -9.02 -5.82 -4.77
CA PRO A 45 -7.85 -5.46 -3.95
C PRO A 45 -7.71 -6.33 -2.70
N THR A 46 -8.83 -6.66 -2.04
CA THR A 46 -8.82 -7.56 -0.87
C THR A 46 -8.28 -8.93 -1.23
N GLY A 47 -8.73 -9.52 -2.35
CA GLY A 47 -8.20 -10.80 -2.81
C GLY A 47 -6.71 -10.76 -3.13
N VAL A 48 -6.22 -9.67 -3.71
CA VAL A 48 -4.77 -9.48 -3.97
C VAL A 48 -3.98 -9.36 -2.67
N VAL A 49 -4.48 -8.60 -1.69
CA VAL A 49 -3.84 -8.47 -0.37
C VAL A 49 -3.79 -9.83 0.33
N MET A 50 -4.90 -10.57 0.38
CA MET A 50 -4.93 -11.92 0.96
C MET A 50 -3.94 -12.87 0.29
N ALA A 51 -3.83 -12.83 -1.05
CA ALA A 51 -2.87 -13.65 -1.78
C ALA A 51 -1.42 -13.27 -1.47
N LYS A 52 -1.13 -12.00 -1.18
CA LYS A 52 0.20 -11.53 -0.76
C LYS A 52 0.50 -11.87 0.69
N GLU A 53 -0.48 -11.73 1.58
CA GLU A 53 -0.37 -12.12 3.00
C GLU A 53 -0.05 -13.62 3.12
N ALA A 54 -0.67 -14.47 2.31
CA ALA A 54 -0.39 -15.90 2.27
C ALA A 54 1.04 -16.27 1.83
N ARG A 55 1.82 -15.31 1.28
CA ARG A 55 3.22 -15.48 0.89
C ARG A 55 4.20 -14.92 1.91
N LEU A 56 3.72 -14.30 2.99
CA LEU A 56 4.59 -13.85 4.07
C LEU A 56 5.29 -15.05 4.72
N ILE A 57 6.46 -14.79 5.29
CA ILE A 57 7.18 -15.79 6.08
C ILE A 57 6.34 -16.04 7.34
N ASP A 58 5.86 -17.27 7.48
CA ASP A 58 5.14 -17.70 8.68
C ASP A 58 6.10 -17.92 9.87
N ASP A 59 5.53 -18.06 11.06
CA ASP A 59 6.31 -18.20 12.31
C ASP A 59 7.25 -19.41 12.28
N THR A 60 6.85 -20.52 11.65
CA THR A 60 7.67 -21.75 11.60
C THR A 60 8.90 -21.51 10.72
N ARG A 61 8.69 -20.94 9.53
CA ARG A 61 9.76 -20.58 8.61
C ARG A 61 10.66 -19.49 9.19
N PHE A 62 10.11 -18.57 9.96
CA PHE A 62 10.90 -17.55 10.66
C PHE A 62 11.86 -18.19 11.67
N ASP A 63 11.39 -19.14 12.48
CA ASP A 63 12.23 -19.89 13.43
C ASP A 63 13.33 -20.70 12.71
N GLU A 64 13.01 -21.32 11.57
CA GLU A 64 14.01 -22.00 10.73
C GLU A 64 15.08 -21.04 10.22
N LEU A 65 14.68 -19.87 9.71
CA LEU A 65 15.61 -18.86 9.19
C LEU A 65 16.57 -18.31 10.25
N LEU A 66 16.13 -18.20 11.50
CA LEU A 66 16.97 -17.72 12.62
C LEU A 66 18.15 -18.65 12.94
N LEU A 67 18.04 -19.93 12.59
CA LEU A 67 19.06 -20.93 12.87
C LEU A 67 20.08 -21.09 11.74
N LEU A 68 19.83 -20.48 10.58
CA LEU A 68 20.69 -20.60 9.40
C LEU A 68 21.90 -19.67 9.48
N PRO A 69 23.06 -20.09 8.93
CA PRO A 69 24.13 -19.16 8.61
C PRO A 69 23.69 -18.18 7.52
N LEU A 70 24.39 -17.04 7.43
CA LEU A 70 23.99 -15.89 6.59
C LEU A 70 23.83 -16.26 5.10
N GLU A 71 24.72 -17.09 4.56
CA GLU A 71 24.68 -17.53 3.17
C GLU A 71 23.44 -18.39 2.88
N ASP A 72 23.12 -19.31 3.80
CA ASP A 72 21.94 -20.18 3.69
C ASP A 72 20.63 -19.39 3.93
N PHE A 73 20.66 -18.39 4.81
CA PHE A 73 19.56 -17.45 5.00
C PHE A 73 19.24 -16.71 3.71
N VAL A 74 20.25 -16.15 3.03
CA VAL A 74 20.08 -15.46 1.75
C VAL A 74 19.61 -16.41 0.66
N ALA A 75 20.15 -17.64 0.60
CA ALA A 75 19.69 -18.66 -0.33
C ALA A 75 18.21 -19.03 -0.09
N SER A 76 17.81 -19.15 1.19
CA SER A 76 16.43 -19.42 1.58
C SER A 76 15.48 -18.28 1.19
N LEU A 77 15.86 -17.02 1.43
CA LEU A 77 15.11 -15.86 0.92
C LEU A 77 15.08 -15.82 -0.60
N GLY A 78 16.13 -16.26 -1.27
CA GLY A 78 16.22 -16.41 -2.72
C GLY A 78 15.11 -17.28 -3.34
N THR A 79 14.55 -18.22 -2.57
CA THR A 79 13.43 -19.07 -3.00
C THR A 79 12.07 -18.37 -2.96
N THR A 80 12.01 -17.16 -2.40
CA THR A 80 10.79 -16.37 -2.21
C THR A 80 10.77 -15.15 -3.13
N GLU A 81 9.69 -14.36 -3.08
CA GLU A 81 9.61 -13.10 -3.83
C GLU A 81 10.65 -12.05 -3.38
N TYR A 82 11.21 -12.17 -2.17
CA TYR A 82 12.28 -11.28 -1.69
C TYR A 82 13.57 -11.46 -2.49
N GLY A 83 13.81 -12.67 -3.01
CA GLY A 83 15.02 -13.05 -3.72
C GLY A 83 15.32 -12.22 -4.98
N GLU A 84 14.28 -11.70 -5.64
CA GLU A 84 14.43 -10.86 -6.84
C GLU A 84 15.23 -9.57 -6.55
N TYR A 85 15.18 -9.08 -5.32
CA TYR A 85 15.75 -7.77 -4.93
C TYR A 85 17.05 -7.88 -4.13
N ILE A 86 17.35 -9.04 -3.57
CA ILE A 86 18.55 -9.27 -2.75
C ILE A 86 19.72 -9.64 -3.66
N LYS A 87 20.76 -8.81 -3.67
CA LYS A 87 21.91 -8.94 -4.60
C LYS A 87 23.14 -9.62 -4.00
N GLY A 88 23.17 -9.80 -2.69
CA GLY A 88 24.31 -10.35 -1.98
C GLY A 88 23.98 -10.65 -0.52
N ALA A 89 25.00 -11.09 0.21
CA ALA A 89 24.88 -11.55 1.58
C ALA A 89 25.35 -10.53 2.62
N SER A 90 25.77 -9.32 2.22
CA SER A 90 26.04 -8.28 3.20
C SER A 90 24.74 -7.75 3.79
N TYR A 91 24.80 -7.27 5.04
CA TYR A 91 23.66 -6.65 5.73
C TYR A 91 23.04 -5.52 4.89
N GLU A 92 23.87 -4.65 4.31
CA GLU A 92 23.41 -3.52 3.49
C GLU A 92 22.69 -3.98 2.22
N GLU A 93 23.16 -5.04 1.55
CA GLU A 93 22.52 -5.58 0.35
C GLU A 93 21.17 -6.25 0.66
N ILE A 94 21.08 -6.98 1.77
CA ILE A 94 19.85 -7.63 2.22
C ILE A 94 18.81 -6.57 2.58
N GLU A 95 19.18 -5.62 3.45
CA GLU A 95 18.31 -4.53 3.89
C GLU A 95 17.81 -3.71 2.67
N ASN A 96 18.72 -3.37 1.75
CA ASN A 96 18.35 -2.64 0.55
C ASN A 96 17.39 -3.42 -0.34
N GLY A 97 17.61 -4.73 -0.52
CA GLY A 97 16.72 -5.60 -1.29
C GLY A 97 15.33 -5.69 -0.67
N LEU A 98 15.23 -5.91 0.64
CA LEU A 98 13.95 -5.97 1.36
C LEU A 98 13.18 -4.65 1.27
N LEU A 99 13.87 -3.52 1.41
CA LEU A 99 13.26 -2.21 1.27
C LEU A 99 12.82 -1.93 -0.18
N MET A 100 13.58 -2.36 -1.20
CA MET A 100 13.15 -2.27 -2.60
C MET A 100 11.89 -3.12 -2.87
N PHE A 101 11.85 -4.34 -2.34
CA PHE A 101 10.66 -5.19 -2.41
C PHE A 101 9.46 -4.50 -1.76
N LYS A 102 9.62 -3.93 -0.56
CA LYS A 102 8.58 -3.19 0.15
C LYS A 102 8.06 -2.00 -0.66
N GLN A 103 8.95 -1.22 -1.25
CA GLN A 103 8.60 -0.09 -2.11
C GLN A 103 7.78 -0.53 -3.32
N LYS A 104 8.19 -1.61 -3.98
CA LYS A 104 7.46 -2.19 -5.11
C LYS A 104 6.08 -2.72 -4.70
N LEU A 105 6.01 -3.43 -3.58
CA LEU A 105 4.77 -3.95 -3.00
C LEU A 105 3.78 -2.81 -2.76
N TYR A 106 4.25 -1.73 -2.14
CA TYR A 106 3.47 -0.54 -1.91
C TYR A 106 2.95 0.03 -3.23
N ALA A 107 3.82 0.31 -4.20
CA ALA A 107 3.45 0.82 -5.53
C ALA A 107 2.39 -0.03 -6.24
N ASP A 108 2.45 -1.36 -6.09
CA ASP A 108 1.44 -2.26 -6.64
C ASP A 108 0.10 -2.15 -5.91
N LEU A 109 0.10 -2.05 -4.59
CA LEU A 109 -1.12 -1.86 -3.81
C LEU A 109 -1.79 -0.51 -4.09
N PHE A 110 -1.02 0.57 -4.24
CA PHE A 110 -1.57 1.90 -4.61
C PHE A 110 -2.36 1.86 -5.92
N ARG A 111 -1.89 1.10 -6.92
CA ARG A 111 -2.57 0.99 -8.23
C ARG A 111 -3.92 0.28 -8.16
N LEU A 112 -4.14 -0.53 -7.13
CA LEU A 112 -5.32 -1.37 -7.01
C LEU A 112 -6.43 -0.69 -6.21
N ILE A 113 -6.07 0.28 -5.36
CA ILE A 113 -6.97 0.76 -4.33
C ILE A 113 -7.72 2.01 -4.82
N PRO A 114 -9.04 2.11 -4.56
CA PRO A 114 -9.81 3.28 -4.96
C PRO A 114 -9.30 4.58 -4.33
N GLU A 115 -9.35 5.67 -5.10
CA GLU A 115 -8.86 7.02 -4.71
C GLU A 115 -9.36 7.50 -3.35
N ARG A 116 -10.53 7.04 -2.90
CA ARG A 116 -11.10 7.41 -1.59
C ARG A 116 -10.25 7.02 -0.37
N PHE A 117 -9.19 6.22 -0.56
CA PHE A 117 -8.27 5.80 0.50
C PHE A 117 -6.85 6.37 0.35
N THR A 118 -6.67 7.37 -0.51
CA THR A 118 -5.36 8.00 -0.76
C THR A 118 -4.69 8.46 0.53
N ASP A 119 -5.43 8.98 1.51
CA ASP A 119 -4.89 9.46 2.79
C ASP A 119 -4.15 8.38 3.62
N ILE A 120 -4.68 7.15 3.67
CA ILE A 120 -4.04 6.02 4.39
C ILE A 120 -2.70 5.68 3.72
N PHE A 121 -2.71 5.82 2.41
CA PHE A 121 -1.62 5.50 1.52
C PHE A 121 -0.52 6.57 1.56
N GLU A 122 -0.89 7.85 1.63
CA GLU A 122 0.02 8.95 1.96
C GLU A 122 0.69 8.75 3.32
N PHE A 123 -0.04 8.26 4.33
CA PHE A 123 0.54 7.92 5.62
C PHE A 123 1.62 6.84 5.50
N LEU A 124 1.37 5.76 4.76
CA LEU A 124 2.37 4.72 4.50
C LEU A 124 3.59 5.26 3.73
N LEU A 125 3.42 6.25 2.84
CA LEU A 125 4.54 6.88 2.14
C LEU A 125 5.43 7.71 3.06
N ARG A 126 4.91 8.25 4.18
CA ARG A 126 5.73 9.03 5.14
C ARG A 126 6.86 8.23 5.76
N GLU A 127 6.75 6.91 5.78
CA GLU A 127 7.86 6.05 6.20
C GLU A 127 9.12 6.29 5.34
N TRP A 128 8.95 6.45 4.02
CA TRP A 128 10.07 6.75 3.13
C TRP A 128 10.67 8.13 3.39
N ASP A 129 9.83 9.12 3.72
CA ASP A 129 10.31 10.45 4.13
C ASP A 129 11.20 10.34 5.39
N MET A 130 10.79 9.55 6.38
CA MET A 130 11.56 9.33 7.60
C MET A 130 12.88 8.59 7.34
N LEU A 131 12.86 7.54 6.52
CA LEU A 131 14.06 6.80 6.14
C LEU A 131 15.04 7.70 5.38
N ASN A 132 14.56 8.48 4.41
CA ASN A 132 15.38 9.42 3.65
C ASN A 132 15.97 10.50 4.54
N LEU A 133 15.19 11.07 5.47
CA LEU A 133 15.69 12.05 6.44
C LEU A 133 16.80 11.45 7.33
N ARG A 134 16.59 10.24 7.86
CA ARG A 134 17.61 9.52 8.63
C ARG A 134 18.89 9.32 7.80
N THR A 135 18.76 8.95 6.53
CA THR A 135 19.90 8.79 5.62
C THR A 135 20.67 10.10 5.45
N VAL A 136 19.98 11.22 5.24
CA VAL A 136 20.62 12.54 5.12
C VAL A 136 21.35 12.90 6.42
N LEU A 137 20.69 12.80 7.57
CA LEU A 137 21.27 13.11 8.87
C LEU A 137 22.51 12.24 9.18
N THR A 138 22.42 10.94 8.89
CA THR A 138 23.52 10.00 9.10
C THR A 138 24.69 10.33 8.17
N GLY A 139 24.42 10.70 6.92
CA GLY A 139 25.44 11.12 5.96
C GLY A 139 26.19 12.37 6.40
N VAL A 140 25.48 13.39 6.89
CA VAL A 140 26.08 14.61 7.44
C VAL A 140 26.95 14.28 8.66
N HIS A 141 26.44 13.46 9.59
CA HIS A 141 27.19 13.06 10.79
C HIS A 141 28.46 12.25 10.45
N ALA A 142 28.39 11.36 9.46
CA ALA A 142 29.51 10.53 9.03
C ALA A 142 30.47 11.23 8.05
N GLY A 143 30.18 12.48 7.64
CA GLY A 143 31.00 13.24 6.69
C GLY A 143 31.02 12.64 5.28
N LEU A 144 29.93 11.97 4.87
CA LEU A 144 29.79 11.41 3.53
C LEU A 144 29.63 12.52 2.48
N SER A 145 30.07 12.25 1.25
CA SER A 145 29.84 13.17 0.13
C SER A 145 28.36 13.25 -0.24
N ALA A 146 27.96 14.37 -0.85
CA ALA A 146 26.59 14.57 -1.32
C ALA A 146 26.14 13.45 -2.30
N ASP A 147 27.03 13.01 -3.20
CA ASP A 147 26.74 11.95 -4.16
C ASP A 147 26.50 10.59 -3.48
N GLU A 148 27.28 10.27 -2.44
CA GLU A 148 27.12 9.04 -1.66
C GLU A 148 25.82 9.00 -0.85
N VAL A 149 25.38 10.15 -0.34
CA VAL A 149 24.11 10.27 0.38
C VAL A 149 22.94 10.21 -0.60
N ALA A 150 23.04 10.94 -1.73
CA ALA A 150 22.02 10.93 -2.78
C ALA A 150 21.77 9.53 -3.34
N ALA A 151 22.83 8.74 -3.55
CA ALA A 151 22.73 7.36 -4.02
C ALA A 151 21.99 6.41 -3.06
N ARG A 152 21.87 6.79 -1.78
CA ARG A 152 21.16 6.02 -0.73
C ARG A 152 19.72 6.49 -0.51
N LEU A 153 19.31 7.58 -1.14
CA LEU A 153 17.93 8.05 -1.07
C LEU A 153 17.02 7.15 -1.90
N ARG A 154 15.79 6.98 -1.42
CA ARG A 154 14.75 6.25 -2.14
C ARG A 154 13.69 7.20 -2.66
N GLU A 155 13.39 7.08 -3.95
CA GLU A 155 12.32 7.83 -4.60
C GLU A 155 10.96 7.42 -4.03
N GLY A 156 10.42 8.21 -3.11
CA GLY A 156 9.17 7.91 -2.45
C GLY A 156 8.97 8.79 -1.23
N GLY A 157 7.73 8.88 -0.77
CA GLY A 157 7.37 9.82 0.27
C GLY A 157 6.79 11.12 -0.29
N THR A 158 6.09 11.82 0.60
CA THR A 158 5.41 13.08 0.29
C THR A 158 6.37 14.27 0.28
N MET A 159 7.55 14.14 0.89
CA MET A 159 8.54 15.19 1.09
C MET A 159 9.88 14.88 0.41
N PHE A 160 9.97 13.84 -0.43
CA PHE A 160 11.19 13.43 -1.12
C PHE A 160 11.97 14.60 -1.75
N GLY A 161 11.31 15.45 -2.53
CA GLY A 161 11.96 16.58 -3.19
C GLY A 161 12.52 17.63 -2.22
N LYS A 162 11.91 17.80 -1.04
CA LYS A 162 12.47 18.66 0.01
C LYS A 162 13.67 17.99 0.67
N ILE A 163 13.58 16.70 0.99
CA ILE A 163 14.67 15.95 1.62
C ILE A 163 15.89 15.86 0.70
N SER A 164 15.69 15.58 -0.60
CA SER A 164 16.80 15.49 -1.55
C SER A 164 17.53 16.82 -1.74
N SER A 165 16.83 17.95 -1.60
CA SER A 165 17.45 19.28 -1.65
C SER A 165 18.35 19.62 -0.45
N LEU A 166 18.28 18.81 0.62
CA LEU A 166 19.07 18.99 1.84
C LEU A 166 20.34 18.14 1.87
N VAL A 167 20.60 17.36 0.82
CA VAL A 167 21.81 16.54 0.72
C VAL A 167 23.04 17.44 0.66
N GLY A 168 23.97 17.27 1.61
CA GLY A 168 25.20 18.05 1.71
C GLY A 168 25.03 19.41 2.39
N GLU A 169 23.87 19.69 2.97
CA GLU A 169 23.60 20.90 3.74
C GLU A 169 23.90 20.71 5.24
N ASP A 170 24.05 21.81 5.98
CA ASP A 170 24.33 21.80 7.41
C ASP A 170 23.09 21.41 8.26
N LEU A 171 23.34 20.81 9.43
CA LEU A 171 22.30 20.37 10.37
C LEU A 171 21.33 21.50 10.79
N GLU A 172 21.82 22.72 10.93
CA GLU A 172 20.97 23.89 11.26
C GLU A 172 19.94 24.17 10.16
N LYS A 173 20.35 24.08 8.89
CA LYS A 173 19.46 24.30 7.74
C LYS A 173 18.45 23.16 7.58
N ILE A 174 18.87 21.93 7.89
CA ILE A 174 17.99 20.75 7.91
C ILE A 174 16.91 20.93 8.99
N GLY A 175 17.31 21.28 10.23
CA GLY A 175 16.39 21.55 11.33
C GLY A 175 15.37 22.64 10.98
N ALA A 176 15.84 23.79 10.50
CA ALA A 176 14.97 24.91 10.11
C ALA A 176 13.98 24.54 8.98
N THR A 177 14.34 23.61 8.09
CA THR A 177 13.45 23.18 6.99
C THR A 177 12.27 22.33 7.47
N PHE A 178 12.45 21.61 8.58
CA PHE A 178 11.44 20.71 9.15
C PHE A 178 10.74 21.27 10.41
N GLU A 179 11.12 22.45 10.89
CA GLU A 179 10.40 23.16 11.94
C GLU A 179 8.91 23.32 11.59
N GLY A 180 8.03 22.91 12.51
CA GLY A 180 6.58 22.95 12.33
C GLY A 180 6.01 21.83 11.45
N THR A 181 6.83 20.91 10.94
CA THR A 181 6.36 19.70 10.25
C THR A 181 6.26 18.51 11.23
N PRO A 182 5.46 17.47 10.91
CA PRO A 182 5.45 16.23 11.70
C PRO A 182 6.83 15.58 11.84
N LEU A 183 7.75 15.81 10.90
CA LEU A 183 9.13 15.31 10.93
C LEU A 183 10.06 16.13 11.85
N GLY A 184 9.72 17.40 12.13
CA GLY A 184 10.50 18.24 13.04
C GLY A 184 10.54 17.70 14.47
N LEU A 185 9.45 17.05 14.92
CA LEU A 185 9.39 16.39 16.24
C LEU A 185 10.41 15.25 16.37
N ALA A 186 10.65 14.50 15.29
CA ALA A 186 11.63 13.41 15.30
C ALA A 186 13.07 13.92 15.35
N ILE A 187 13.33 15.16 14.90
CA ILE A 187 14.66 15.78 14.91
C ILE A 187 15.01 16.33 16.30
N GLU A 188 14.03 16.89 17.04
CA GLU A 188 14.25 17.35 18.42
C GLU A 188 14.71 16.23 19.36
N GLU A 189 14.24 15.00 19.15
CA GLU A 189 14.65 13.83 19.93
C GLU A 189 16.11 13.43 19.65
N TYR A 190 16.59 13.63 18.42
CA TYR A 190 17.97 13.33 18.00
C TYR A 190 19.00 14.41 18.40
N THR A 191 18.53 15.61 18.78
CA THR A 191 19.40 16.76 19.12
C THR A 191 19.61 16.91 20.63
N LYS A 192 18.91 16.12 21.45
CA LYS A 192 19.13 16.02 22.91
C LYS A 192 20.18 14.95 23.25
#